data_AF-A0A5K0ZQI6-F1
#
_entry.id   AF-A0A5K0ZQI6-F1
#
_cell.length_a   1.000
_cell.length_b   1.000
_cell.length_c   1.000
_cell.angle_alpha   90.00
_cell.angle_beta   90.00
_cell.angle_gamma   90.00
#
_symmetry.space_group_name_H-M   'P 1'
#
loop_
_entity.id
_entity.type
_entity.pdbx_description
1 polymer ?
#
loop_
_entity_poly.entity_id
_entity_poly.type
_entity_poly.pdbx_seq_one_letter_code
_entity_poly.pdbx_strand_id
1 'polypeptide(L)'
;FEEYSKMVYLDADIQVYENIDHLFDAADGYFYAVMDCFCEKTWSHTPQYSIGYCQQCPEKVAWPAEMGSPPAPYFNAGMFVFEPSRLTCDSLLENLKVTPPTPFAEQ
;
A
#
# COMPACT_ATOMS: atom_id res chain seq x y z
N PHE A 1 -11.73 -18.15 4.04
CA PHE A 1 -11.58 -16.91 4.82
C PHE A 1 -12.86 -16.07 4.87
N GLU A 2 -13.90 -16.35 4.07
CA GLU A 2 -15.21 -15.65 4.21
C GLU A 2 -15.93 -15.97 5.54
N GLU A 3 -15.43 -16.92 6.33
CA GLU A 3 -15.83 -17.14 7.71
C GLU A 3 -15.44 -15.99 8.67
N TYR A 4 -14.55 -15.08 8.23
CA TYR A 4 -14.19 -13.86 8.96
C TYR A 4 -14.80 -12.64 8.28
N SER A 5 -15.38 -11.74 9.07
CA SER A 5 -15.94 -10.48 8.55
C SER A 5 -14.86 -9.46 8.19
N LYS A 6 -13.71 -9.48 8.87
CA LYS A 6 -12.60 -8.55 8.68
C LYS A 6 -11.29 -9.23 9.08
N MET A 7 -10.21 -8.92 8.38
CA MET A 7 -8.89 -9.49 8.63
C MET A 7 -7.81 -8.41 8.53
N VAL A 8 -6.74 -8.60 9.30
CA VAL A 8 -5.48 -7.86 9.14
C VAL A 8 -4.46 -8.82 8.54
N TYR A 9 -3.94 -8.48 7.36
CA TYR A 9 -2.78 -9.16 6.78
C TYR A 9 -1.50 -8.51 7.31
N LEU A 10 -0.51 -9.35 7.62
CA LEU A 10 0.84 -8.95 7.99
C LEU A 10 1.83 -9.86 7.27
N ASP A 11 2.82 -9.28 6.61
CA ASP A 11 3.94 -10.03 6.06
C ASP A 11 4.71 -10.78 7.17
N ALA A 12 5.31 -11.89 6.77
CA ALA A 12 6.00 -12.79 7.71
C ALA A 12 7.25 -12.18 8.35
N ASP A 13 7.78 -11.08 7.81
CA ASP A 13 8.91 -10.33 8.32
C ASP A 13 8.51 -9.09 9.16
N ILE A 14 7.21 -8.90 9.43
CA ILE A 14 6.72 -7.86 10.32
C ILE A 14 6.83 -8.27 11.78
N GLN A 15 7.33 -7.34 12.60
CA GLN A 15 7.29 -7.43 14.06
C GLN A 15 6.32 -6.39 14.64
N VAL A 16 5.34 -6.86 15.41
CA VAL A 16 4.36 -6.00 16.09
C VAL A 16 4.88 -5.63 17.48
N TYR A 17 4.98 -4.32 17.77
CA TYR A 17 5.51 -3.81 19.03
C TYR A 17 4.43 -3.43 20.06
N GLU A 18 3.20 -3.18 19.61
CA GLU A 18 2.08 -2.74 20.44
C GLU A 18 0.77 -3.41 20.01
N ASN A 19 -0.30 -3.31 20.81
CA ASN A 19 -1.59 -3.89 20.43
C ASN A 19 -2.17 -3.20 19.19
N ILE A 20 -2.58 -3.99 18.19
CA ILE A 20 -3.16 -3.53 16.94
C ILE A 20 -4.65 -3.89 16.79
N ASP A 21 -5.31 -4.41 17.83
CA ASP A 21 -6.74 -4.79 17.76
C ASP A 21 -7.65 -3.63 17.35
N HIS A 22 -7.27 -2.39 17.69
CA HIS A 22 -8.01 -1.18 17.32
C HIS A 22 -8.17 -1.00 15.80
N LEU A 23 -7.36 -1.70 14.98
CA LEU A 23 -7.50 -1.69 13.52
C LEU A 23 -8.83 -2.31 13.05
N PHE A 24 -9.42 -3.21 13.84
CA PHE A 24 -10.72 -3.81 13.51
C PHE A 24 -11.89 -2.83 13.69
N ASP A 25 -11.70 -1.75 14.45
CA ASP A 25 -12.70 -0.70 14.67
C ASP A 25 -12.85 0.25 13.46
N ALA A 26 -11.96 0.15 12.46
CA ALA A 26 -12.08 0.92 11.22
C ALA A 26 -13.39 0.61 10.48
N ALA A 27 -13.98 1.60 9.81
CA ALA A 27 -15.28 1.42 9.16
C ALA A 27 -15.24 0.36 8.04
N ASP A 28 -16.31 -0.41 7.90
CA ASP A 28 -16.46 -1.39 6.82
C ASP A 28 -16.63 -0.70 5.45
N GLY A 29 -16.40 -1.45 4.37
CA GLY A 29 -16.49 -1.03 2.98
C GLY A 29 -15.20 -0.45 2.40
N TYR A 30 -14.07 -0.56 3.10
CA TYR A 30 -12.80 0.06 2.72
C TYR A 30 -11.63 -0.92 2.84
N PHE A 31 -10.58 -0.64 2.06
CA PHE A 31 -9.27 -1.26 2.19
C PHE A 31 -8.33 -0.27 2.88
N TYR A 32 -7.75 -0.65 4.01
CA TYR A 32 -6.86 0.21 4.77
C TYR A 32 -5.43 -0.32 4.71
N ALA A 33 -4.50 0.52 4.32
CA ALA A 33 -3.08 0.20 4.28
C ALA A 33 -2.26 1.44 4.63
N VAL A 34 -0.98 1.25 4.91
CA VAL A 34 -0.06 2.34 5.18
C VAL A 34 0.52 2.85 3.86
N MET A 35 0.66 4.17 3.71
CA MET A 35 1.35 4.78 2.58
C MET A 35 2.77 4.22 2.49
N ASP A 36 3.23 3.85 1.29
CA ASP A 36 4.59 3.37 1.09
C ASP A 36 5.62 4.50 1.28
N CYS A 37 6.88 4.17 1.49
CA CYS A 37 7.93 5.17 1.68
C CYS A 37 8.74 5.36 0.39
N PHE A 38 8.48 6.45 -0.35
CA PHE A 38 9.26 6.77 -1.57
C PHE A 38 10.74 7.08 -1.31
N CYS A 39 11.18 7.17 -0.05
CA CYS A 39 12.60 7.24 0.31
C CYS A 39 13.29 5.87 0.33
N GLU A 40 12.55 4.76 0.22
CA GLU A 40 13.13 3.42 0.24
C GLU A 40 13.85 3.08 -1.06
N LYS A 41 14.89 2.26 -0.95
CA LYS A 41 15.74 1.88 -2.09
C LYS A 41 14.98 1.15 -3.20
N THR A 42 13.87 0.49 -2.87
CA THR A 42 12.95 -0.11 -3.85
C THR A 42 12.46 0.92 -4.89
N TRP A 43 12.32 2.18 -4.48
CA TRP A 43 11.93 3.31 -5.32
C TRP A 43 13.10 3.97 -6.07
N SER A 44 14.33 3.45 -5.99
CA SER A 44 15.53 4.15 -6.50
C SER A 44 15.54 4.45 -8.00
N HIS A 45 14.65 3.79 -8.75
CA HIS A 45 14.48 3.96 -10.18
C HIS A 45 13.46 5.06 -10.55
N THR A 46 12.87 5.73 -9.56
CA THR A 46 11.77 6.68 -9.75
C THR A 46 12.18 8.15 -9.59
N PRO A 47 11.46 9.10 -10.23
CA PRO A 47 11.73 10.53 -10.07
C PRO A 47 11.60 11.02 -8.63
N GLN A 48 10.57 10.56 -7.90
CA GLN A 48 10.33 10.94 -6.51
C GLN A 48 11.50 10.59 -5.59
N TYR A 49 12.07 9.39 -5.73
CA TYR A 49 13.25 9.00 -4.97
C TYR A 49 14.46 9.88 -5.32
N SER A 50 14.64 10.18 -6.60
CA SER A 50 15.80 10.93 -7.11
C SER A 50 15.88 12.35 -6.55
N ILE A 51 14.73 12.98 -6.27
CA ILE A 51 14.65 14.31 -5.65
C ILE A 51 14.51 14.25 -4.12
N GLY A 52 14.40 13.06 -3.53
CA GLY A 52 14.16 12.88 -2.10
C GLY A 52 12.73 13.23 -1.64
N TYR A 53 11.77 13.27 -2.56
CA TYR A 53 10.35 13.46 -2.24
C TYR A 53 9.79 12.19 -1.58
N CYS A 54 9.12 12.36 -0.44
CA CYS A 54 8.49 11.27 0.28
C CYS A 54 7.04 11.58 0.61
N GLN A 55 6.12 10.69 0.22
CA GLN A 55 4.72 10.83 0.56
C GLN A 55 4.42 10.66 2.06
N GLN A 56 5.30 10.00 2.83
CA GLN A 56 5.22 9.93 4.30
C GLN A 56 5.80 11.19 4.99
N CYS A 57 6.66 11.95 4.29
CA CYS A 57 7.30 13.16 4.81
C CYS A 57 7.26 14.29 3.76
N PRO A 58 6.06 14.73 3.32
CA PRO A 58 5.89 15.70 2.24
C PRO A 58 6.49 17.08 2.57
N GLU A 59 6.69 17.38 3.86
CA GLU A 59 7.33 18.60 4.34
C GLU A 59 8.85 18.62 4.16
N LYS A 60 9.49 17.46 4.02
CA LYS A 60 10.97 17.36 3.87
C LYS A 60 11.44 17.90 2.53
N VAL A 61 10.74 17.52 1.46
CA VAL A 61 10.94 18.02 0.10
C VAL A 61 9.57 18.19 -0.52
N ALA A 62 9.20 19.43 -0.83
CA ALA A 62 7.97 19.71 -1.56
C ALA A 62 8.10 19.22 -3.02
N TRP A 63 7.01 18.70 -3.59
CA TRP A 63 7.00 18.31 -5.00
C TRP A 63 7.26 19.53 -5.90
N PRO A 64 8.29 19.52 -6.76
CA PRO A 64 8.61 20.68 -7.59
C PRO A 64 7.53 20.97 -8.63
N ALA A 65 7.14 22.24 -8.79
CA ALA A 65 6.06 22.64 -9.69
C ALA A 65 6.38 22.33 -11.16
N GLU A 66 7.66 22.39 -11.53
CA GLU A 66 8.19 22.02 -12.85
C GLU A 66 8.04 20.53 -13.18
N MET A 67 7.81 19.67 -12.18
CA MET A 67 7.55 18.23 -12.36
C MET A 67 6.06 17.92 -12.50
N GLY A 68 5.19 18.95 -12.56
CA GLY A 68 3.75 18.79 -12.69
C GLY A 68 3.08 18.33 -11.39
N SER A 69 2.05 17.50 -11.50
CA SER A 69 1.37 16.94 -10.33
C SER A 69 2.26 15.91 -9.60
N PRO A 70 2.19 15.83 -8.27
CA PRO A 70 2.84 14.75 -7.53
C PRO A 70 2.33 13.38 -7.97
N PRO A 71 3.13 12.32 -7.79
CA PRO A 71 2.68 10.95 -8.06
C PRO A 71 1.44 10.62 -7.21
N ALA A 72 0.60 9.73 -7.73
CA ALA A 72 -0.53 9.22 -6.97
C ALA A 72 -0.02 8.53 -5.68
N PRO A 73 -0.77 8.63 -4.57
CA PRO A 73 -0.50 7.85 -3.37
C PRO A 73 -0.32 6.37 -3.70
N TYR A 74 0.74 5.76 -3.16
CA TYR A 74 1.00 4.32 -3.28
C TYR A 74 1.06 3.72 -1.88
N PHE A 75 0.38 2.61 -1.61
CA PHE A 75 0.42 1.97 -0.30
C PHE A 75 1.44 0.83 -0.27
N ASN A 76 1.92 0.50 0.92
CA ASN A 76 2.73 -0.68 1.19
C ASN A 76 1.81 -1.89 1.42
N ALA A 77 2.06 -3.02 0.76
CA ALA A 77 1.23 -4.22 0.86
C ALA A 77 1.60 -5.15 2.02
N GLY A 78 2.65 -4.84 2.79
CA GLY A 78 3.08 -5.70 3.89
C GLY A 78 2.11 -5.71 5.07
N MET A 79 1.27 -4.68 5.20
CA MET A 79 0.19 -4.65 6.20
C MET A 79 -1.05 -3.96 5.65
N PHE A 80 -2.19 -4.62 5.77
CA PHE A 80 -3.48 -4.03 5.42
C PHE A 80 -4.66 -4.69 6.14
N VAL A 81 -5.74 -3.92 6.29
CA VAL A 81 -7.04 -4.37 6.81
C VAL A 81 -8.01 -4.49 5.64
N PHE A 82 -8.70 -5.63 5.56
CA PHE A 82 -9.63 -5.91 4.47
C PHE A 82 -10.78 -6.82 4.92
N GLU A 83 -11.82 -6.86 4.09
CA GLU A 83 -12.95 -7.78 4.22
C GLU A 83 -12.80 -8.92 3.21
N PRO A 84 -12.68 -10.18 3.66
CA PRO A 84 -12.58 -11.32 2.75
C PRO A 84 -13.80 -11.42 1.82
N SER A 85 -13.55 -11.54 0.52
CA SER A 85 -14.60 -11.61 -0.49
C SER A 85 -14.12 -12.39 -1.70
N ARG A 86 -14.87 -13.43 -2.06
CA ARG A 86 -14.62 -14.22 -3.28
C ARG A 86 -14.74 -13.36 -4.53
N LEU A 87 -15.70 -12.43 -4.56
CA LEU A 87 -15.85 -11.51 -5.70
C LEU A 87 -14.60 -10.66 -5.90
N THR A 88 -14.02 -10.14 -4.81
CA THR A 88 -12.78 -9.37 -4.86
C THR A 88 -11.63 -10.25 -5.32
N CYS A 89 -11.50 -11.47 -4.79
CA CYS A 89 -10.46 -12.43 -5.18
C CYS A 89 -10.51 -12.77 -6.68
N ASP A 90 -11.69 -13.16 -7.18
CA ASP A 90 -11.91 -13.48 -8.60
C ASP A 90 -11.57 -12.27 -9.48
N SER A 91 -11.97 -11.06 -9.07
CA SER A 91 -11.67 -9.82 -9.78
C SER A 91 -10.17 -9.51 -9.81
N LEU A 92 -9.46 -9.70 -8.69
CA LEU A 92 -8.01 -9.50 -8.62
C LEU A 92 -7.27 -10.51 -9.52
N LEU A 93 -7.68 -11.77 -9.52
CA LEU A 93 -7.10 -12.81 -10.37
C LEU A 93 -7.32 -12.55 -11.87
N GLU A 94 -8.48 -12.04 -12.29
CA GLU A 94 -8.69 -11.65 -13.68
C GLU A 94 -7.84 -10.43 -14.07
N ASN A 95 -7.73 -9.42 -13.19
CA ASN A 95 -6.88 -8.25 -13.45
C ASN A 95 -5.39 -8.62 -13.50
N LEU A 96 -4.93 -9.55 -12.67
CA LEU A 96 -3.55 -10.02 -12.67
C LEU A 96 -3.12 -10.59 -14.02
N LYS A 97 -4.02 -11.25 -14.76
CA LYS A 97 -3.71 -11.84 -16.07
C LYS A 97 -3.42 -10.80 -17.15
N VAL A 98 -4.00 -9.60 -17.03
CA VAL A 98 -3.92 -8.54 -18.06
C VAL A 98 -3.01 -7.38 -17.64
N THR A 99 -2.67 -7.29 -16.36
CA THR A 99 -1.82 -6.22 -15.83
C THR A 99 -0.35 -6.51 -16.14
N PRO A 100 0.38 -5.57 -16.79
CA PRO A 100 1.81 -5.73 -17.00
C PRO A 100 2.54 -5.88 -15.65
N PRO A 101 3.48 -6.84 -15.51
CA PRO A 101 4.23 -7.01 -14.28
C PRO A 101 5.00 -5.73 -13.89
N THR A 102 4.92 -5.36 -12.62
CA THR A 102 5.71 -4.28 -12.03
C THR A 102 6.81 -4.89 -11.15
N PRO A 103 7.84 -4.10 -10.76
CA PRO A 103 8.82 -4.53 -9.76
C PRO A 103 8.23 -4.79 -8.36
N PHE A 104 6.97 -4.43 -8.12
CA PHE A 104 6.31 -4.48 -6.81
C PHE A 104 5.44 -5.74 -6.62
N ALA A 105 5.43 -6.65 -7.60
CA ALA A 105 4.78 -7.95 -7.50
C ALA A 105 3.29 -7.86 -7.07
N GLU A 106 2.95 -8.32 -5.86
CA GLU A 106 1.60 -8.32 -5.30
C GLU A 106 1.09 -6.94 -4.84
N GLN A 107 1.96 -5.94 -4.72
CA GLN A 107 1.62 -4.56 -4.35
C GLN A 107 1.25 -3.69 -5.57
#